data_AF-A0A847DH20-F1
#
_entry.id   AF-A0A847DH20-F1
#
_cell.length_a   1.000
_cell.length_b   1.000
_cell.length_c   1.000
_cell.angle_alpha   90.00
_cell.angle_beta   90.00
_cell.angle_gamma   90.00
#
_symmetry.space_group_name_H-M   'P 1'
#
loop_
_entity.id
_entity.type
_entity.pdbx_description
1 polymer ?
#
loop_
_entity_poly.entity_id
_entity_poly.type
_entity_poly.pdbx_seq_one_letter_code
_entity_poly.pdbx_strand_id
1 'polypeptide(L)'
;MKTYLILILFTILIFYSFSTASADDKSVYDSLKCGICHKADTGKTYPSLIEISKAYNGDTEKLVKYFQGKSEPIMNLEKAKSMEKFLEKTKALSEDELNSLVEFILSHEE
;
A
#
# COMPACT_ATOMS: atom_id res chain seq x y z
N MET A 1 -42.57 19.78 7.72
CA MET A 1 -41.43 19.51 8.63
C MET A 1 -41.04 18.04 8.76
N LYS A 2 -41.80 17.06 8.24
CA LYS A 2 -41.44 15.62 8.26
C LYS A 2 -40.47 15.19 7.16
N THR A 3 -40.33 15.97 6.09
CA THR A 3 -39.44 15.68 4.94
C THR A 3 -37.96 15.98 5.21
N TYR A 4 -37.64 16.94 6.09
CA TYR A 4 -36.27 17.24 6.49
C TYR A 4 -35.68 16.19 7.46
N LEU A 5 -36.54 15.52 8.24
CA LEU A 5 -36.13 14.47 9.18
C LEU A 5 -35.61 13.21 8.46
N ILE A 6 -36.12 12.93 7.26
CA ILE A 6 -35.71 11.78 6.43
C ILE A 6 -34.42 12.09 5.65
N LEU A 7 -34.22 13.35 5.24
CA LEU A 7 -32.98 13.78 4.55
C LEU A 7 -31.76 13.80 5.48
N ILE A 8 -31.95 14.09 6.77
CA ILE A 8 -30.84 14.09 7.76
C ILE A 8 -30.42 12.66 8.14
N LEU A 9 -31.32 11.68 8.06
CA LEU A 9 -31.01 10.27 8.34
C LEU A 9 -30.21 9.59 7.22
N PHE A 10 -30.27 10.10 5.99
CA PHE A 10 -29.52 9.54 4.85
C PHE A 10 -28.10 10.11 4.74
N THR A 11 -27.85 11.32 5.25
CA THR A 11 -26.52 11.94 5.26
C THR A 11 -25.58 11.43 6.35
N ILE A 12 -26.11 10.75 7.38
CA ILE A 12 -25.30 10.21 8.48
C ILE A 12 -24.71 8.82 8.13
N LEU A 13 -25.21 8.16 7.08
CA LEU A 13 -24.72 6.84 6.64
C LEU A 13 -23.53 6.89 5.65
N ILE A 14 -23.16 8.06 5.15
CA ILE A 14 -22.10 8.19 4.11
C ILE A 14 -20.71 8.45 4.73
N PHE A 15 -20.63 8.75 6.03
CA PHE A 15 -19.36 9.01 6.74
C PHE A 15 -18.80 7.80 7.50
N TYR A 16 -19.42 6.63 7.41
CA TYR A 16 -19.00 5.45 8.17
C TYR A 16 -17.99 4.54 7.47
N SER A 17 -17.45 4.93 6.30
CA SER A 17 -16.19 4.36 5.82
C SER A 17 -15.02 5.02 6.54
N PHE A 18 -15.05 4.98 7.88
CA PHE A 18 -13.82 5.07 8.65
C PHE A 18 -13.12 3.74 8.37
N SER A 19 -12.23 3.74 7.39
CA SER A 19 -11.28 2.66 7.18
C SER A 19 -10.62 2.44 8.54
N THR A 20 -10.97 1.34 9.20
CA THR A 20 -10.24 0.90 10.38
C THR A 20 -8.91 0.39 9.85
N ALA A 21 -7.94 1.29 9.71
CA ALA A 21 -6.54 0.92 9.61
C ALA A 21 -6.21 0.16 10.90
N SER A 22 -6.28 -1.17 10.81
CA SER A 22 -6.12 -2.06 11.95
C SER A 22 -5.31 -3.29 11.56
N ALA A 23 -4.02 -3.08 11.43
CA ALA A 23 -2.93 -3.89 11.99
C ALA A 23 -1.68 -3.04 11.75
N ASP A 24 -0.94 -2.70 12.81
CA ASP A 24 0.30 -1.90 12.78
C ASP A 24 0.95 -1.86 11.38
N ASP A 25 0.82 -0.75 10.65
CA ASP A 25 1.11 -0.70 9.20
C ASP A 25 2.58 -1.03 8.88
N LYS A 26 3.45 -0.90 9.90
CA LYS A 26 4.85 -1.31 9.84
C LYS A 26 5.07 -2.81 10.04
N SER A 27 4.14 -3.52 10.69
CA SER A 27 4.31 -4.92 11.11
C SER A 27 4.46 -5.88 9.92
N VAL A 28 3.66 -5.72 8.86
CA VAL A 28 3.78 -6.56 7.65
C VAL A 28 5.10 -6.28 6.95
N TYR A 29 5.48 -5.00 6.82
CA TYR A 29 6.76 -4.57 6.25
C TYR A 29 7.97 -5.17 6.99
N ASP A 30 7.94 -5.16 8.32
CA ASP A 30 8.99 -5.75 9.16
C ASP A 30 9.01 -7.28 9.09
N SER A 31 7.85 -7.93 9.13
CA SER A 31 7.72 -9.39 9.11
C SER A 31 8.27 -10.01 7.82
N LEU A 32 8.03 -9.34 6.69
CA LEU A 32 8.54 -9.72 5.38
C LEU A 32 9.99 -9.29 5.14
N LYS A 33 10.57 -8.53 6.09
CA LYS A 33 11.93 -7.98 6.05
C LYS A 33 12.18 -7.08 4.83
N CYS A 34 11.16 -6.32 4.40
CA CYS A 34 11.24 -5.43 3.25
C CYS A 34 12.37 -4.39 3.40
N GLY A 35 12.61 -3.92 4.63
CA GLY A 35 13.63 -2.92 4.94
C GLY A 35 15.09 -3.35 4.79
N ILE A 36 15.37 -4.64 4.54
CA ILE A 36 16.73 -5.08 4.17
C ILE A 36 17.16 -4.42 2.85
N CYS A 37 16.23 -4.28 1.90
CA CYS A 37 16.49 -3.70 0.58
C CYS A 37 15.87 -2.31 0.45
N HIS A 38 14.65 -2.11 0.95
CA HIS A 38 13.85 -0.91 0.72
C HIS A 38 13.80 -0.02 1.97
N LYS A 39 14.84 0.80 2.19
CA LYS A 39 14.90 1.75 3.31
C LYS A 39 13.94 2.93 3.11
N ALA A 40 13.60 3.64 4.18
CA ALA A 40 12.69 4.78 4.13
C ALA A 40 13.16 5.89 3.17
N ASP A 41 14.36 6.41 3.37
CA ASP A 41 14.81 7.70 2.82
C ASP A 41 15.88 7.60 1.72
N THR A 42 16.73 6.56 1.75
CA THR A 42 17.93 6.50 0.92
C THR A 42 17.96 5.24 0.07
N GLY A 43 17.62 5.43 -1.22
CA GLY A 43 17.84 4.45 -2.27
C GLY A 43 19.33 4.28 -2.54
N LYS A 44 19.76 3.06 -2.83
CA LYS A 44 21.10 2.78 -3.37
C LYS A 44 20.98 1.79 -4.51
N THR A 45 21.05 0.51 -4.15
CA THR A 45 20.90 -0.60 -5.08
C THR A 45 19.44 -0.97 -5.34
N TYR A 46 18.57 -0.61 -4.40
CA TYR A 46 17.13 -0.80 -4.43
C TYR A 46 16.48 0.55 -4.11
N PRO A 47 15.26 0.80 -4.61
CA PRO A 47 14.57 2.05 -4.38
C PRO A 47 14.14 2.14 -2.92
N SER A 48 14.26 3.34 -2.36
CA SER A 48 13.68 3.70 -1.07
C SER A 48 12.15 3.70 -1.10
N LEU A 49 11.53 3.75 0.08
CA LEU A 49 10.09 3.90 0.20
C LEU A 49 9.61 5.22 -0.40
N ILE A 50 10.36 6.31 -0.21
CA ILE A 50 10.07 7.60 -0.84
C ILE A 50 10.09 7.50 -2.38
N GLU A 51 11.09 6.84 -2.96
CA GLU A 51 11.16 6.66 -4.42
C GLU A 51 10.02 5.78 -4.95
N ILE A 52 9.63 4.74 -4.20
CA ILE A 52 8.48 3.90 -4.55
C ILE A 52 7.19 4.72 -4.46
N SER A 53 6.97 5.43 -3.35
CA SER A 53 5.77 6.26 -3.16
C SER A 53 5.62 7.29 -4.29
N LYS A 54 6.70 8.01 -4.62
CA LYS A 54 6.74 8.96 -5.75
C LYS A 54 6.42 8.30 -7.09
N ALA A 55 6.97 7.10 -7.36
CA ALA A 55 6.72 6.39 -8.63
C ALA A 55 5.27 5.92 -8.78
N TYR A 56 4.61 5.57 -7.67
CA TYR A 56 3.20 5.17 -7.66
C TYR A 56 2.24 6.35 -7.46
N ASN A 57 2.72 7.52 -7.03
CA ASN A 57 1.92 8.74 -6.88
C ASN A 57 0.63 8.53 -6.05
N GLY A 58 0.76 7.78 -4.95
CA GLY A 58 -0.39 7.41 -4.11
C GLY A 58 -1.38 6.42 -4.73
N ASP A 59 -1.07 5.82 -5.88
CA ASP A 59 -1.92 4.82 -6.55
C ASP A 59 -1.82 3.46 -5.84
N THR A 60 -2.58 3.32 -4.75
CA THR A 60 -2.73 2.10 -3.95
C THR A 60 -3.11 0.91 -4.83
N GLU A 61 -4.10 1.08 -5.71
CA GLU A 61 -4.62 -0.03 -6.53
C GLU A 61 -3.53 -0.61 -7.43
N LYS A 62 -2.71 0.25 -8.03
CA LYS A 62 -1.62 -0.17 -8.90
C LYS A 62 -0.51 -0.89 -8.14
N LEU A 63 -0.16 -0.44 -6.93
CA LEU A 63 0.84 -1.12 -6.12
C LEU A 63 0.32 -2.47 -5.57
N VAL A 64 -0.96 -2.54 -5.20
CA VAL A 64 -1.64 -3.81 -4.86
C VAL A 64 -1.58 -4.79 -6.03
N LYS A 65 -1.92 -4.34 -7.25
CA LYS A 65 -1.86 -5.20 -8.45
C LYS A 65 -0.45 -5.74 -8.70
N TYR A 66 0.58 -4.92 -8.49
CA TYR A 66 1.97 -5.36 -8.61
C TYR A 66 2.30 -6.45 -7.58
N PHE A 67 1.96 -6.24 -6.31
CA PHE A 67 2.21 -7.23 -5.25
C PHE A 67 1.39 -8.52 -5.38
N GLN A 68 0.24 -8.47 -6.07
CA GLN A 68 -0.52 -9.66 -6.45
C GLN A 68 0.05 -10.37 -7.69
N GLY A 69 1.11 -9.83 -8.32
CA GLY A 69 1.67 -10.33 -9.57
C GLY A 69 0.72 -10.18 -10.76
N LYS A 70 -0.19 -9.22 -10.71
CA LYS A 70 -1.19 -8.93 -11.77
C LYS A 70 -0.76 -7.78 -12.68
N SER A 71 0.39 -7.16 -12.41
CA SER A 71 0.99 -6.14 -13.27
C SER A 71 2.51 -6.22 -13.25
N GLU A 72 3.12 -5.75 -14.33
CA GLU A 72 4.58 -5.54 -14.41
C GLU A 72 5.02 -4.40 -13.46
N PRO A 73 6.28 -4.39 -12.99
CA PRO A 73 6.81 -3.27 -12.25
C PRO A 73 6.87 -2.03 -13.16
N ILE A 74 6.38 -0.90 -12.67
CA ILE A 74 6.48 0.38 -13.39
C ILE A 74 7.87 1.02 -13.26
N MET A 75 8.63 0.61 -12.25
CA MET A 75 10.00 1.04 -12.04
C MET A 75 10.93 0.08 -12.77
N ASN A 76 11.60 0.56 -13.82
CA ASN A 76 12.58 -0.24 -14.55
C ASN A 76 13.94 -0.16 -13.86
N LEU A 77 14.20 -1.10 -12.96
CA LEU A 77 15.48 -1.24 -12.29
C LEU A 77 16.17 -2.51 -12.80
N GLU A 78 17.48 -2.45 -13.05
CA GLU A 78 18.29 -3.61 -13.45
C GLU A 78 18.13 -4.82 -12.50
N LYS A 79 17.64 -4.58 -11.27
CA LYS A 79 17.39 -5.57 -10.24
C LYS A 79 15.92 -5.86 -9.96
N ALA A 80 14.97 -5.42 -10.79
CA ALA A 80 13.54 -5.71 -10.63
C ALA A 80 13.25 -7.21 -10.51
N LYS A 81 13.99 -8.05 -11.24
CA LYS A 81 13.97 -9.52 -11.13
C LYS A 81 14.30 -10.06 -9.73
N SER A 82 14.99 -9.28 -8.90
CA SER A 82 15.24 -9.66 -7.50
C SER A 82 13.96 -9.59 -6.68
N MET A 83 13.08 -8.63 -6.97
CA MET A 83 11.80 -8.46 -6.27
C MET A 83 10.77 -9.53 -6.68
N GLU A 84 10.80 -10.02 -7.92
CA GLU A 84 9.90 -11.07 -8.41
C GLU A 84 9.85 -12.30 -7.48
N LYS A 85 11.01 -12.72 -6.94
CA LYS A 85 11.11 -13.85 -6.01
C LYS A 85 10.36 -13.64 -4.70
N PHE A 86 10.09 -12.39 -4.33
CA PHE A 86 9.37 -12.03 -3.12
C PHE A 86 7.88 -11.81 -3.37
N LEU A 87 7.42 -11.76 -4.63
CA LEU A 87 6.00 -11.61 -4.95
C LEU A 87 5.14 -12.79 -4.45
N GLU A 88 5.71 -14.00 -4.37
CA GLU A 88 4.98 -15.15 -3.79
C GLU A 88 4.66 -14.92 -2.30
N LYS A 89 5.47 -14.14 -1.58
CA LYS A 89 5.17 -13.78 -0.19
C LYS A 89 4.04 -12.76 -0.10
N THR A 90 4.04 -11.76 -0.97
CA THR A 90 3.00 -10.71 -0.96
C THR A 90 1.67 -11.22 -1.48
N LYS A 91 1.65 -12.19 -2.40
CA LYS A 91 0.44 -12.89 -2.87
C LYS A 91 -0.22 -13.75 -1.79
N ALA A 92 0.55 -14.21 -0.81
CA ALA A 92 0.06 -15.05 0.27
C ALA A 92 -0.55 -14.24 1.44
N LEU A 93 -0.41 -12.91 1.42
CA LEU A 93 -1.06 -12.03 2.40
C LEU A 93 -2.56 -12.01 2.20
N SER A 94 -3.30 -11.82 3.30
CA SER A 94 -4.70 -11.41 3.22
C SER A 94 -4.84 -10.03 2.57
N GLU A 95 -6.05 -9.69 2.14
CA GLU A 95 -6.34 -8.38 1.54
C GLU A 95 -6.00 -7.23 2.51
N ASP A 96 -6.35 -7.37 3.79
CA ASP A 96 -6.07 -6.37 4.82
C ASP A 96 -4.57 -6.20 5.07
N GLU A 97 -3.81 -7.30 5.18
CA GLU A 97 -2.35 -7.25 5.34
C GLU A 97 -1.66 -6.63 4.12
N LEU A 98 -2.15 -6.93 2.92
CA LEU A 98 -1.60 -6.38 1.69
C LEU A 98 -1.88 -4.88 1.58
N ASN A 99 -3.10 -4.45 1.89
CA ASN A 99 -3.47 -3.04 1.87
C ASN A 99 -2.67 -2.25 2.91
N SER A 100 -2.54 -2.78 4.14
CA SER A 100 -1.72 -2.17 5.20
C SER A 100 -0.24 -2.02 4.79
N LEU A 101 0.34 -3.04 4.15
CA LEU A 101 1.71 -2.94 3.59
C LEU A 101 1.82 -1.84 2.54
N VAL A 102 0.85 -1.74 1.64
CA VAL A 102 0.84 -0.73 0.57
C VAL A 102 0.68 0.67 1.15
N GLU A 103 -0.24 0.86 2.08
CA GLU A 103 -0.45 2.13 2.78
C GLU A 103 0.82 2.58 3.51
N PHE A 104 1.49 1.67 4.23
CA PHE A 104 2.78 1.96 4.86
C PHE A 104 3.85 2.40 3.85
N ILE A 105 3.98 1.71 2.71
CA ILE A 105 4.97 2.08 1.69
C ILE A 105 4.65 3.47 1.11
N LEU A 106 3.38 3.73 0.81
CA LEU A 106 2.95 4.98 0.19
C LEU A 106 2.95 6.17 1.15
N SER A 107 2.86 5.94 2.47
CA SER A 107 2.91 7.01 3.48
C SER A 107 4.28 7.68 3.63
N HIS A 108 5.31 7.21 2.92
CA HIS A 108 6.65 7.80 2.95
C HIS A 108 6.79 8.85 1.86
N GLU A 109 6.70 10.11 2.27
CA GLU A 109 6.87 11.31 1.43
C GLU A 109 8.10 12.11 1.91
N GLU A 110 8.59 13.04 1.08
CA GLU A 110 9.67 13.99 1.42
C GLU A 110 9.12 15.32 1.96
#